data_AF-A0A1V5JNQ0-F1
#
_entry.id   AF-A0A1V5JNQ0-F1
#
_cell.length_a   1.000
_cell.length_b   1.000
_cell.length_c   1.000
_cell.angle_alpha   90.00
_cell.angle_beta   90.00
_cell.angle_gamma   90.00
#
_symmetry.space_group_name_H-M   'P 1'
#
loop_
_entity.id
_entity.type
_entity.pdbx_description
1 polymer ?
#
loop_
_entity_poly.entity_id
_entity_poly.type
_entity_poly.pdbx_seq_one_letter_code
_entity_poly.pdbx_strand_id
1 'polypeptide(L)'
;MAQSSRDHTFPEVPVLTPHRESRLFTFTKTLLPPSPDDPSDHLLAIVQDVTERHRAEEALRFASFHDALTGLHNRGYFEEEMRRLATGRFNPVGVLVCDVDGLRIVNNVAGHAAGDALIRGAAEVLRRTFRSSDVVARIGGDEFAVLLPQCPAPVAQSRCRDLAHHIEEWNAGSPLYLGLSLGLAHHQEGGKPSMERLFREADQAMYRHKEARREEVMEKIFARIASLLGEGEDDPVARRQWEDLRSRWDPQVAHKKTPPTLSGDGGAAPGRHATDQSP
;
A
#
# COMPACT_ATOMS: atom_id res chain seq x y z
N MET A 1 39.85 -33.55 -23.14
CA MET A 1 39.87 -32.09 -23.39
C MET A 1 38.42 -31.63 -23.46
N ALA A 2 37.99 -30.82 -22.51
CA ALA A 2 36.60 -30.37 -22.42
C ALA A 2 36.33 -29.31 -23.50
N GLN A 3 35.51 -29.64 -24.50
CA GLN A 3 34.92 -28.66 -25.41
C GLN A 3 33.96 -27.78 -24.60
N SER A 4 34.41 -26.58 -24.26
CA SER A 4 33.54 -25.54 -23.75
C SER A 4 32.60 -25.14 -24.90
N SER A 5 31.37 -25.67 -24.88
CA SER A 5 30.25 -25.06 -25.58
C SER A 5 30.21 -23.59 -25.16
N ARG A 6 30.53 -22.70 -26.09
CA ARG A 6 30.47 -21.26 -25.88
C ARG A 6 29.12 -20.78 -26.38
N ASP A 7 28.06 -21.17 -25.68
CA ASP A 7 26.77 -20.51 -25.85
C ASP A 7 26.97 -19.03 -25.51
N HIS A 8 26.61 -18.15 -26.44
CA HIS A 8 26.67 -16.70 -26.23
C HIS A 8 25.25 -16.17 -26.34
N THR A 9 24.62 -16.00 -25.18
CA THR A 9 23.35 -15.29 -25.05
C THR A 9 23.64 -13.80 -24.95
N PHE A 10 23.10 -13.03 -25.87
CA PHE A 10 23.19 -11.57 -25.83
C PHE A 10 22.12 -10.99 -24.91
N PRO A 11 22.35 -9.80 -24.31
CA PRO A 11 21.33 -9.10 -23.53
C PRO A 11 20.05 -8.89 -24.33
N GLU A 12 18.93 -8.78 -23.63
CA GLU A 12 17.61 -8.55 -24.24
C GLU A 12 17.64 -7.24 -25.05
N VAL A 13 17.23 -7.32 -26.33
CA VAL A 13 17.27 -6.19 -27.26
C VAL A 13 15.84 -5.73 -27.54
N PRO A 14 15.49 -4.45 -27.28
CA PRO A 14 14.22 -3.89 -27.70
C PRO A 14 14.22 -3.67 -29.22
N VAL A 15 13.18 -4.16 -29.88
CA VAL A 15 12.93 -4.02 -31.30
C VAL A 15 11.58 -3.32 -31.49
N LEU A 16 11.60 -2.19 -32.20
CA LEU A 16 10.39 -1.48 -32.56
C LEU A 16 9.74 -2.16 -33.77
N THR A 17 8.51 -2.62 -33.61
CA THR A 17 7.73 -3.20 -34.70
C THR A 17 7.23 -2.12 -35.67
N PRO A 18 6.83 -2.49 -36.90
CA PRO A 18 6.21 -1.55 -37.85
C PRO A 18 4.97 -0.81 -37.31
N HIS A 19 4.31 -1.36 -36.29
CA HIS A 19 3.15 -0.76 -35.62
C HIS A 19 3.52 0.11 -34.40
N ARG A 20 4.80 0.45 -34.23
CA ARG A 20 5.35 1.22 -33.10
C ARG A 20 5.19 0.56 -31.72
N GLU A 21 4.94 -0.75 -31.68
CA GLU A 21 5.04 -1.53 -30.44
C GLU A 21 6.49 -1.92 -30.20
N SER A 22 6.99 -1.73 -28.97
CA SER A 22 8.31 -2.21 -28.55
C SER A 22 8.20 -3.66 -28.07
N ARG A 23 9.04 -4.55 -28.63
CA ARG A 23 9.15 -5.96 -28.25
C ARG A 23 10.57 -6.33 -27.86
N LEU A 24 10.74 -7.20 -26.88
CA LEU A 24 12.03 -7.64 -26.36
C LEU A 24 12.41 -8.99 -26.96
N PHE A 25 13.59 -9.06 -27.56
CA PHE A 25 14.12 -10.29 -28.14
C PHE A 25 15.41 -10.71 -27.45
N THR A 26 15.55 -12.01 -27.24
CA THR A 26 16.82 -12.65 -26.86
C THR A 26 17.43 -13.32 -28.08
N PHE A 27 18.75 -13.21 -28.19
CA PHE A 27 19.53 -13.81 -29.25
C PHE A 27 20.54 -14.75 -28.62
N THR A 28 20.42 -16.05 -28.91
CA THR A 28 21.38 -17.05 -28.48
C THR A 28 22.05 -17.62 -29.70
N LYS A 29 23.38 -17.60 -29.74
CA LYS A 29 24.16 -18.25 -30.79
C LYS A 29 24.98 -19.40 -30.21
N THR A 30 24.99 -20.50 -30.94
CA THR A 30 25.73 -21.72 -30.59
C THR A 30 26.46 -22.20 -31.84
N LEU A 31 27.78 -22.34 -31.75
CA LEU A 31 28.58 -22.93 -32.82
C LEU A 31 28.42 -24.46 -32.72
N LEU A 32 27.93 -25.08 -33.80
CA LEU A 32 27.76 -26.52 -33.86
C LEU A 32 29.08 -27.19 -34.27
N PRO A 33 29.40 -28.36 -33.71
CA PRO A 33 30.57 -29.11 -34.16
C PRO A 33 30.37 -29.59 -35.61
N PRO A 34 31.43 -29.62 -36.43
CA PRO A 34 31.37 -30.13 -37.79
C PRO A 34 31.01 -31.63 -37.81
N SER A 35 30.30 -32.05 -38.85
CA SER A 35 29.91 -33.45 -39.05
C SER A 35 30.97 -34.19 -39.88
N PRO A 36 31.18 -35.51 -39.71
CA PRO A 36 32.04 -36.29 -40.60
C PRO A 36 31.68 -36.18 -42.08
N ASP A 37 30.39 -35.95 -42.37
CA ASP A 37 29.85 -35.85 -43.74
C ASP A 37 29.83 -34.40 -44.27
N ASP A 38 30.01 -33.39 -43.42
CA ASP A 38 30.10 -31.98 -43.78
C ASP A 38 31.06 -31.24 -42.82
N PRO A 39 32.30 -30.96 -43.25
CA PRO A 39 33.34 -30.37 -42.42
C PRO A 39 33.18 -28.85 -42.22
N SER A 40 32.07 -28.25 -42.67
CA SER A 40 31.82 -26.81 -42.54
C SER A 40 31.47 -26.41 -41.10
N ASP A 41 31.87 -25.19 -40.70
CA ASP A 41 31.43 -24.59 -39.45
C ASP A 41 29.98 -24.12 -39.56
N HIS A 42 29.10 -24.64 -38.69
CA HIS A 42 27.69 -24.30 -38.67
C HIS A 42 27.33 -23.46 -37.45
N LEU A 43 26.61 -22.36 -37.65
CA LEU A 43 26.11 -21.50 -36.57
C LEU A 43 24.61 -21.67 -36.41
N LEU A 44 24.18 -22.10 -35.23
CA LEU A 44 22.78 -22.03 -34.82
C LEU A 44 22.52 -20.69 -34.15
N ALA A 45 21.52 -19.96 -34.63
CA ALA A 45 21.02 -18.75 -33.99
C ALA A 45 19.54 -18.95 -33.64
N ILE A 46 19.22 -18.79 -32.36
CA ILE A 46 17.85 -18.79 -31.86
C ILE A 46 17.49 -17.35 -31.52
N VAL A 47 16.38 -16.88 -32.08
CA VAL A 47 15.78 -15.58 -31.78
C VAL A 47 14.44 -15.85 -31.11
N GLN A 48 14.29 -15.41 -29.87
CA GLN A 48 13.07 -15.62 -29.10
C GLN A 48 12.50 -14.28 -28.64
N ASP A 49 11.23 -14.05 -28.98
CA ASP A 49 10.43 -12.97 -28.38
C ASP A 49 10.18 -13.32 -26.91
N VAL A 50 10.70 -12.50 -26.01
CA VAL A 50 10.55 -12.64 -24.56
C VAL A 50 9.66 -11.54 -23.97
N THR A 51 8.99 -10.75 -24.81
CA THR A 51 8.18 -9.59 -24.38
C THR A 51 7.15 -9.96 -23.33
N GLU A 52 6.33 -10.98 -23.58
CA GLU A 52 5.27 -11.39 -22.65
C GLU A 52 5.83 -11.98 -21.35
N ARG A 53 6.93 -12.74 -21.44
CA ARG A 53 7.64 -13.24 -20.25
C ARG A 53 8.16 -12.09 -19.40
N HIS A 54 8.81 -11.10 -20.01
CA HIS A 54 9.35 -9.93 -19.31
C HIS A 54 8.23 -9.07 -18.70
N ARG A 55 7.16 -8.80 -19.46
CA ARG A 55 5.97 -8.08 -18.95
C ARG A 55 5.36 -8.80 -17.76
N ALA A 56 5.24 -10.13 -17.80
CA ALA A 56 4.74 -10.93 -16.69
C ALA A 56 5.69 -10.89 -15.48
N GLU A 57 7.00 -10.98 -15.70
CA GLU A 57 8.01 -10.87 -14.64
C GLU A 57 8.02 -9.47 -13.97
N GLU A 58 7.92 -8.40 -14.77
CA GLU A 58 7.77 -7.03 -14.26
C GLU A 58 6.45 -6.86 -13.51
N ALA A 59 5.34 -7.37 -14.03
CA ALA A 59 4.05 -7.31 -13.36
C ALA A 59 4.08 -8.08 -12.03
N LEU A 60 4.74 -9.24 -11.97
CA LEU A 60 4.94 -10.01 -10.75
C LEU A 60 5.80 -9.24 -9.73
N ARG A 61 6.89 -8.61 -10.18
CA ARG A 61 7.74 -7.76 -9.33
C ARG A 61 7.01 -6.51 -8.84
N PHE A 62 6.20 -5.89 -9.68
CA PHE A 62 5.38 -4.75 -9.28
C PHE A 62 4.33 -5.19 -8.26
N ALA A 63 3.60 -6.28 -8.54
CA ALA A 63 2.60 -6.82 -7.63
C ALA A 63 3.18 -7.29 -6.29
N SER A 64 4.45 -7.71 -6.24
CA SER A 64 5.09 -8.07 -4.96
C SER A 64 5.30 -6.87 -4.03
N PHE A 65 5.40 -5.66 -4.57
CA PHE A 65 5.70 -4.45 -3.78
C PHE A 65 4.60 -3.39 -3.79
N HIS A 66 3.58 -3.52 -4.63
CA HIS A 66 2.55 -2.51 -4.82
C HIS A 66 1.13 -3.02 -4.59
N ASP A 67 0.26 -2.14 -4.11
CA ASP A 67 -1.18 -2.37 -3.99
C ASP A 67 -1.85 -2.18 -5.37
N ALA A 68 -2.65 -3.15 -5.80
CA ALA A 68 -3.22 -3.15 -7.15
C ALA A 68 -4.25 -2.02 -7.39
N LEU A 69 -4.95 -1.57 -6.35
CA LEU A 69 -6.01 -0.56 -6.49
C LEU A 69 -5.42 0.85 -6.61
N THR A 70 -4.40 1.13 -5.82
CA THR A 70 -3.82 2.47 -5.68
C THR A 70 -2.50 2.63 -6.43
N GLY A 71 -1.78 1.53 -6.67
CA GLY A 71 -0.39 1.49 -7.15
C GLY A 71 0.63 1.96 -6.11
N LEU A 72 0.21 2.29 -4.88
CA LEU A 72 1.14 2.63 -3.78
C LEU A 72 1.93 1.40 -3.39
N HIS A 73 2.92 1.55 -2.51
CA HIS A 73 3.52 0.39 -1.89
C HIS A 73 2.50 -0.41 -1.09
N ASN A 74 2.67 -1.72 -1.03
CA ASN A 74 1.84 -2.60 -0.22
C ASN A 74 2.41 -2.75 1.21
N ARG A 75 1.68 -3.47 2.07
CA ARG A 75 2.10 -3.78 3.44
C ARG A 75 3.47 -4.46 3.51
N GLY A 76 3.75 -5.42 2.61
CA GLY A 76 5.01 -6.16 2.63
C GLY A 76 6.23 -5.26 2.43
N TYR A 77 6.14 -4.35 1.44
CA TYR A 77 7.18 -3.35 1.20
C TYR A 77 7.33 -2.38 2.38
N PHE A 78 6.22 -1.91 2.96
CA PHE A 78 6.24 -1.04 4.13
C PHE A 78 6.97 -1.69 5.33
N GLU A 79 6.69 -2.96 5.62
CA GLU A 79 7.34 -3.70 6.70
C GLU A 79 8.83 -3.94 6.47
N GLU A 80 9.24 -4.13 5.21
CA GLU A 80 10.65 -4.21 4.84
C GLU A 80 11.37 -2.88 5.05
N GLU A 81 10.76 -1.78 4.64
CA GLU A 81 11.32 -0.45 4.84
C GLU A 81 11.37 -0.05 6.32
N MET A 82 10.39 -0.43 7.14
CA MET A 82 10.50 -0.28 8.60
C MET A 82 11.74 -0.99 9.16
N ARG A 83 12.02 -2.23 8.75
CA ARG A 83 13.23 -2.96 9.18
C ARG A 83 14.52 -2.25 8.74
N ARG A 84 14.54 -1.71 7.52
CA ARG A 84 15.68 -0.94 7.00
C ARG A 84 15.92 0.35 7.78
N LEU A 85 14.86 1.10 8.10
CA LEU A 85 14.96 2.36 8.86
C LEU A 85 15.35 2.14 10.32
N ALA A 86 15.00 1.00 10.92
CA ALA A 86 15.41 0.62 12.28
C ALA A 86 16.94 0.58 12.50
N THR A 87 17.73 0.53 11.41
CA THR A 87 19.20 0.62 11.50
C THR A 87 19.71 1.97 12.01
N GLY A 88 18.89 3.03 11.96
CA GLY A 88 19.25 4.38 12.37
C GLY A 88 20.04 5.19 11.33
N ARG A 89 20.38 4.60 10.17
CA ARG A 89 21.13 5.26 9.09
C ARG A 89 20.38 6.43 8.43
N PHE A 90 19.07 6.50 8.63
CA PHE A 90 18.18 7.46 8.00
C PHE A 90 17.45 8.34 9.02
N ASN A 91 18.05 8.53 10.21
CA ASN A 91 17.52 9.46 11.20
C ASN A 91 17.69 10.93 10.75
N PRO A 92 16.87 11.86 11.25
CA PRO A 92 15.63 11.62 12.01
C PRO A 92 14.56 10.95 11.15
N VAL A 93 13.62 10.21 11.76
CA VAL A 93 12.59 9.45 11.03
C VAL A 93 11.19 9.72 11.59
N GLY A 94 10.22 9.87 10.70
CA GLY A 94 8.80 9.97 11.03
C GLY A 94 7.98 8.80 10.53
N VAL A 95 6.88 8.52 11.23
CA VAL A 95 5.83 7.58 10.82
C VAL A 95 4.51 8.30 10.90
N LEU A 96 3.80 8.35 9.77
CA LEU A 96 2.42 8.81 9.69
C LEU A 96 1.51 7.60 9.43
N VAL A 97 0.45 7.46 10.20
CA VAL A 97 -0.63 6.49 9.94
C VAL A 97 -1.88 7.27 9.55
N CYS A 98 -2.57 6.79 8.53
CA CYS A 98 -3.80 7.39 8.01
C CYS A 98 -4.91 6.35 7.87
N ASP A 99 -6.15 6.76 8.09
CA ASP A 99 -7.35 5.95 7.89
C ASP A 99 -8.40 6.76 7.11
N VAL A 100 -9.01 6.13 6.10
CA VAL A 100 -10.11 6.71 5.31
C VAL A 100 -11.41 6.67 6.11
N ASP A 101 -11.85 7.84 6.55
CA ASP A 101 -13.03 7.97 7.38
C ASP A 101 -14.30 7.56 6.61
N GLY A 102 -15.16 6.76 7.24
CA GLY A 102 -16.49 6.43 6.73
C GLY A 102 -16.52 5.54 5.48
N LEU A 103 -15.40 4.92 5.08
CA LEU A 103 -15.34 4.09 3.86
C LEU A 103 -16.44 3.02 3.79
N ARG A 104 -16.73 2.34 4.92
CA ARG A 104 -17.79 1.33 4.99
C ARG A 104 -19.17 1.90 4.65
N ILE A 105 -19.46 3.12 5.10
CA ILE A 105 -20.76 3.78 4.87
C ILE A 105 -20.89 4.14 3.40
N VAL A 106 -19.83 4.70 2.81
CA VAL A 106 -19.80 5.00 1.38
C VAL A 106 -19.98 3.73 0.55
N ASN A 107 -19.29 2.64 0.89
CA ASN A 107 -19.48 1.35 0.22
C ASN A 107 -20.91 0.83 0.30
N ASN A 108 -21.55 0.95 1.47
CA ASN A 108 -22.90 0.44 1.67
C ASN A 108 -23.96 1.27 0.92
N VAL A 109 -23.77 2.59 0.82
CA VAL A 109 -24.78 3.51 0.28
C VAL A 109 -24.54 3.82 -1.20
N ALA A 110 -23.30 4.10 -1.58
CA ALA A 110 -22.90 4.49 -2.94
C ALA A 110 -22.19 3.35 -3.71
N GLY A 111 -22.02 2.18 -3.10
CA GLY A 111 -21.43 1.00 -3.71
C GLY A 111 -19.90 0.96 -3.66
N HIS A 112 -19.35 -0.23 -3.92
CA HIS A 112 -17.90 -0.47 -3.87
C HIS A 112 -17.09 0.39 -4.84
N ALA A 113 -17.64 0.74 -6.01
CA ALA A 113 -16.96 1.62 -6.96
C ALA A 113 -16.70 3.02 -6.38
N ALA A 114 -17.62 3.54 -5.54
CA ALA A 114 -17.43 4.81 -4.85
C ALA A 114 -16.39 4.71 -3.72
N GLY A 115 -16.38 3.61 -2.97
CA GLY A 115 -15.31 3.36 -2.00
C GLY A 115 -13.94 3.23 -2.65
N ASP A 116 -13.83 2.50 -3.76
CA ASP A 116 -12.60 2.41 -4.55
C ASP A 116 -12.14 3.78 -5.03
N ALA A 117 -13.07 4.66 -5.43
CA ALA A 117 -12.76 6.04 -5.80
C ALA A 117 -12.20 6.86 -4.62
N LEU A 118 -12.74 6.70 -3.41
CA LEU A 118 -12.18 7.33 -2.20
C LEU A 118 -10.77 6.83 -1.89
N ILE A 119 -10.55 5.52 -1.98
CA ILE A 119 -9.24 4.92 -1.70
C ILE A 119 -8.20 5.40 -2.72
N ARG A 120 -8.57 5.50 -4.01
CA ARG A 120 -7.72 6.10 -5.05
C ARG A 120 -7.47 7.59 -4.79
N GLY A 121 -8.48 8.34 -4.36
CA GLY A 121 -8.34 9.74 -3.98
C GLY A 121 -7.38 9.95 -2.80
N ALA A 122 -7.48 9.11 -1.77
CA ALA A 122 -6.53 9.11 -0.65
C ALA A 122 -5.10 8.86 -1.15
N ALA A 123 -4.91 7.87 -2.02
CA ALA A 123 -3.61 7.55 -2.58
C ALA A 123 -3.02 8.68 -3.44
N GLU A 124 -3.86 9.34 -4.25
CA GLU A 124 -3.47 10.50 -5.07
C GLU A 124 -2.98 11.66 -4.18
N VAL A 125 -3.78 12.01 -3.17
CA VAL A 125 -3.49 13.10 -2.23
C VAL A 125 -2.21 12.81 -1.42
N LEU A 126 -2.03 11.57 -0.96
CA LEU A 126 -0.79 11.16 -0.29
C LEU A 126 0.42 11.26 -1.23
N ARG A 127 0.33 10.74 -2.46
CA ARG A 127 1.42 10.84 -3.45
C ARG A 127 1.81 12.28 -3.78
N ARG A 128 0.83 13.17 -3.90
CA ARG A 128 1.07 14.58 -4.21
C ARG A 128 1.74 15.30 -3.04
N THR A 129 1.50 14.85 -1.81
CA THR A 129 2.00 15.50 -0.59
C THR A 129 3.43 15.08 -0.26
N PHE A 130 3.75 13.81 -0.40
CA PHE A 130 5.03 13.24 0.03
C PHE A 130 6.01 13.13 -1.14
N ARG A 131 7.32 13.21 -0.83
CA ARG A 131 8.37 13.16 -1.85
C ARG A 131 8.63 11.71 -2.27
N SER A 132 9.30 11.53 -3.41
CA SER A 132 9.66 10.21 -3.94
C SER A 132 10.55 9.36 -3.03
N SER A 133 11.27 9.98 -2.09
CA SER A 133 12.10 9.27 -1.10
C SER A 133 11.33 8.85 0.16
N ASP A 134 10.08 9.31 0.32
CA ASP A 134 9.20 8.83 1.39
C ASP A 134 8.51 7.55 0.93
N VAL A 135 8.23 6.65 1.86
CA VAL A 135 7.53 5.39 1.54
C VAL A 135 6.06 5.60 1.83
N VAL A 136 5.26 5.79 0.79
CA VAL A 136 3.80 5.89 0.88
C VAL A 136 3.20 4.52 0.56
N ALA A 137 2.51 3.93 1.53
CA ALA A 137 1.97 2.57 1.41
C ALA A 137 0.50 2.49 1.82
N ARG A 138 -0.24 1.60 1.16
CA ARG A 138 -1.52 1.11 1.65
C ARG A 138 -1.27 -0.18 2.42
N ILE A 139 -1.59 -0.17 3.71
CA ILE A 139 -1.28 -1.26 4.63
C ILE A 139 -2.53 -2.06 5.04
N GLY A 140 -3.72 -1.56 4.75
CA GLY A 140 -4.98 -2.23 5.04
C GLY A 140 -6.08 -1.86 4.04
N GLY A 141 -7.33 -2.14 4.39
CA GLY A 141 -8.48 -1.82 3.55
C GLY A 141 -8.62 -0.31 3.34
N ASP A 142 -8.81 0.43 4.42
CA ASP A 142 -8.88 1.89 4.53
C ASP A 142 -7.59 2.51 5.11
N GLU A 143 -6.62 1.70 5.50
CA GLU A 143 -5.42 2.14 6.20
C GLU A 143 -4.22 2.39 5.26
N PHE A 144 -3.58 3.53 5.47
CA PHE A 144 -2.35 3.94 4.80
C PHE A 144 -1.29 4.29 5.83
N ALA A 145 -0.03 4.21 5.42
CA ALA A 145 1.09 4.65 6.24
C ALA A 145 2.18 5.31 5.39
N VAL A 146 2.89 6.25 5.99
CA VAL A 146 4.01 6.95 5.38
C VAL A 146 5.23 6.89 6.27
N LEU A 147 6.35 6.43 5.72
CA LEU A 147 7.67 6.52 6.36
C LEU A 147 8.40 7.75 5.82
N LEU A 148 8.90 8.58 6.74
CA LEU A 148 9.55 9.85 6.45
C LEU A 148 11.04 9.79 6.87
N PRO A 149 11.92 9.13 6.09
CA PRO A 149 13.35 9.04 6.41
C PRO A 149 14.03 10.40 6.32
N GLN A 150 14.99 10.70 7.17
CA GLN A 150 15.71 11.99 7.19
C GLN A 150 14.76 13.19 7.21
N CYS A 151 13.70 13.09 8.02
CA CYS A 151 12.64 14.10 8.12
C CYS A 151 12.53 14.61 9.56
N PRO A 152 13.03 15.83 9.85
CA PRO A 152 12.86 16.46 11.15
C PRO A 152 11.38 16.72 11.46
N ALA A 153 11.02 16.72 12.75
CA ALA A 153 9.63 16.86 13.18
C ALA A 153 8.90 18.12 12.63
N PRO A 154 9.54 19.32 12.57
CA PRO A 154 8.88 20.49 11.98
C PRO A 154 8.51 20.33 10.50
N VAL A 155 9.35 19.61 9.74
CA VAL A 155 9.13 19.34 8.31
C VAL A 155 7.95 18.40 8.15
N ALA A 156 7.91 17.31 8.90
CA ALA A 156 6.80 16.36 8.85
C ALA A 156 5.47 16.97 9.31
N GLN A 157 5.48 17.83 10.33
CA GLN A 157 4.29 18.61 10.71
C GLN A 157 3.83 19.53 9.56
N SER A 158 4.77 20.12 8.81
CA SER A 158 4.43 20.88 7.61
C SER A 158 3.79 20.01 6.55
N ARG A 159 4.31 18.79 6.31
CA ARG A 159 3.69 17.85 5.38
C ARG A 159 2.28 17.44 5.78
N CYS A 160 1.98 17.32 7.08
CA CYS A 160 0.61 17.09 7.54
C CYS A 160 -0.32 18.29 7.25
N ARG A 161 0.18 19.53 7.28
CA ARG A 161 -0.59 20.71 6.87
C ARG A 161 -0.81 20.75 5.36
N ASP A 162 0.24 20.46 4.58
CA ASP A 162 0.14 20.33 3.13
C ASP A 162 -0.87 19.23 2.75
N LEU A 163 -0.87 18.12 3.49
CA LEU A 163 -1.83 17.03 3.31
C LEU A 163 -3.26 17.51 3.51
N ALA A 164 -3.53 18.23 4.60
CA ALA A 164 -4.86 18.78 4.88
C ALA A 164 -5.33 19.70 3.74
N HIS A 165 -4.43 20.55 3.21
CA HIS A 165 -4.75 21.40 2.07
C HIS A 165 -5.07 20.60 0.80
N HIS A 166 -4.27 19.59 0.47
CA HIS A 166 -4.53 18.74 -0.69
C HIS A 166 -5.84 17.92 -0.55
N ILE A 167 -6.23 17.54 0.66
CA ILE A 167 -7.54 16.91 0.92
C ILE A 167 -8.67 17.89 0.61
N GLU A 168 -8.56 19.15 1.05
CA GLU A 168 -9.56 20.19 0.76
C GLU A 168 -9.68 20.46 -0.74
N GLU A 169 -8.55 20.57 -1.45
CA GLU A 169 -8.54 20.71 -2.91
C GLU A 169 -9.24 19.54 -3.61
N TRP A 170 -8.94 18.30 -3.17
CA TRP A 170 -9.59 17.11 -3.72
C TRP A 170 -11.11 17.13 -3.46
N ASN A 171 -11.52 17.49 -2.23
CA ASN A 171 -12.93 17.58 -1.85
C ASN A 171 -13.69 18.66 -2.64
N ALA A 172 -13.04 19.77 -2.99
CA ALA A 172 -13.63 20.82 -3.81
C ALA A 172 -13.97 20.33 -5.23
N GLY A 173 -13.14 19.45 -5.79
CA GLY A 173 -13.32 18.89 -7.15
C GLY A 173 -14.07 17.56 -7.21
N SER A 174 -14.35 16.92 -6.06
CA SER A 174 -14.87 15.55 -6.01
C SER A 174 -16.33 15.50 -5.56
N PRO A 175 -17.17 14.66 -6.16
CA PRO A 175 -18.54 14.44 -5.68
C PRO A 175 -18.59 13.56 -4.42
N LEU A 176 -17.45 13.05 -3.93
CA LEU A 176 -17.33 12.35 -2.66
C LEU A 176 -16.59 13.23 -1.65
N TYR A 177 -16.79 12.96 -0.37
CA TYR A 177 -16.03 13.61 0.69
C TYR A 177 -14.96 12.66 1.22
N LEU A 178 -13.70 13.01 1.02
CA LEU A 178 -12.54 12.34 1.59
C LEU A 178 -12.23 12.92 2.97
N GLY A 179 -12.54 12.14 4.00
CA GLY A 179 -12.01 12.33 5.34
C GLY A 179 -10.79 11.44 5.54
N LEU A 180 -9.70 12.03 6.05
CA LEU A 180 -8.56 11.26 6.55
C LEU A 180 -8.32 11.58 8.02
N SER A 181 -8.25 10.53 8.81
CA SER A 181 -7.76 10.57 10.17
C SER A 181 -6.26 10.27 10.18
N LEU A 182 -5.47 11.07 10.91
CA LEU A 182 -4.01 11.12 10.81
C LEU A 182 -3.37 11.02 12.19
N GLY A 183 -2.26 10.31 12.28
CA GLY A 183 -1.45 10.22 13.49
C GLY A 183 0.03 10.16 13.17
N LEU A 184 0.81 11.04 13.80
CA LEU A 184 2.21 11.26 13.48
C LEU A 184 3.08 10.97 14.71
N ALA A 185 4.10 10.15 14.53
CA ALA A 185 5.15 9.90 15.51
C ALA A 185 6.52 10.16 14.92
N HIS A 186 7.47 10.58 15.76
CA HIS A 186 8.81 10.97 15.34
C HIS A 186 9.89 10.46 16.28
N HIS A 187 10.99 10.00 15.68
CA HIS A 187 12.26 9.78 16.36
C HIS A 187 13.26 10.82 15.90
N GLN A 188 13.78 11.60 16.85
CA GLN A 188 14.85 12.57 16.62
C GLN A 188 16.22 11.87 16.51
N GLU A 189 17.28 12.64 16.35
CA GLU A 189 18.64 12.10 16.44
C GLU A 189 18.96 11.53 17.83
N GLY A 190 19.86 10.53 17.84
CA GLY A 190 20.28 9.83 19.05
C GLY A 190 19.78 8.39 19.09
N GLY A 191 20.70 7.44 18.92
CA GLY A 191 20.40 6.00 18.99
C GLY A 191 19.58 5.47 17.81
N LYS A 192 19.28 4.17 17.86
CA LYS A 192 18.46 3.49 16.86
C LYS A 192 16.97 3.74 17.13
N PRO A 193 16.15 4.09 16.13
CA PRO A 193 14.72 4.22 16.30
C PRO A 193 14.08 2.85 16.56
N SER A 194 13.12 2.79 17.48
CA SER A 194 12.19 1.65 17.56
C SER A 194 11.02 1.91 16.61
N MET A 195 11.12 1.41 15.38
CA MET A 195 10.10 1.65 14.34
C MET A 195 8.73 1.08 14.73
N GLU A 196 8.68 -0.06 15.41
CA GLU A 196 7.43 -0.65 15.94
C GLU A 196 6.77 0.24 16.99
N ARG A 197 7.56 0.89 17.85
CA ARG A 197 7.06 1.85 18.83
C ARG A 197 6.51 3.09 18.14
N LEU A 198 7.24 3.66 17.17
CA LEU A 198 6.78 4.82 16.41
C LEU A 198 5.48 4.53 15.66
N PHE A 199 5.40 3.37 14.99
CA PHE A 199 4.18 2.97 14.30
C PHE A 199 2.98 2.90 15.26
N ARG A 200 3.16 2.31 16.45
CA ARG A 200 2.13 2.22 17.47
C ARG A 200 1.71 3.57 18.03
N GLU A 201 2.68 4.47 18.26
CA GLU A 201 2.41 5.84 18.73
C GLU A 201 1.63 6.64 17.67
N ALA A 202 1.99 6.48 16.39
CA ALA A 202 1.30 7.10 15.26
C ALA A 202 -0.12 6.55 15.11
N ASP A 203 -0.31 5.24 15.18
CA ASP A 203 -1.62 4.57 15.13
C ASP A 203 -2.55 5.05 16.26
N GLN A 204 -2.05 5.11 17.50
CA GLN A 204 -2.83 5.64 18.63
C GLN A 204 -3.18 7.12 18.45
N ALA A 205 -2.28 7.93 17.89
CA ALA A 205 -2.56 9.32 17.58
C ALA A 205 -3.64 9.45 16.49
N MET A 206 -3.60 8.59 15.47
CA MET A 206 -4.59 8.52 14.41
C MET A 206 -5.95 8.16 14.96
N TYR A 207 -6.03 7.16 15.84
CA TYR A 207 -7.26 6.76 16.49
C TYR A 207 -7.88 7.90 17.31
N ARG A 208 -7.08 8.60 18.13
CA ARG A 208 -7.56 9.78 18.88
C ARG A 208 -8.07 10.88 17.95
N HIS A 209 -7.38 11.12 16.83
CA HIS A 209 -7.82 12.10 15.84
C HIS A 209 -9.13 11.69 15.18
N LYS A 210 -9.30 10.39 14.86
CA LYS A 210 -10.53 9.82 14.30
C LYS A 210 -11.72 10.00 15.23
N GLU A 211 -11.56 9.70 16.51
CA GLU A 211 -12.62 9.90 17.51
C GLU A 211 -13.01 11.38 17.65
N ALA A 212 -12.03 12.27 17.73
CA ALA A 212 -12.26 13.70 17.96
C ALA A 212 -13.04 14.38 16.82
N ARG A 213 -12.90 13.89 15.59
CA ARG A 213 -13.53 14.49 14.39
C ARG A 213 -14.67 13.68 13.79
N ARG A 214 -15.01 12.54 14.42
CA ARG A 214 -15.94 11.56 13.84
C ARG A 214 -17.27 12.19 13.44
N GLU A 215 -17.86 13.00 14.31
CA GLU A 215 -19.17 13.62 14.06
C GLU A 215 -19.13 14.59 12.88
N GLU A 216 -18.17 15.53 12.89
CA GLU A 216 -17.98 16.51 11.82
C GLU A 216 -17.72 15.83 10.46
N VAL A 217 -16.84 14.84 10.42
CA VAL A 217 -16.51 14.14 9.17
C VAL A 217 -17.70 13.36 8.65
N MET A 218 -18.43 12.66 9.53
CA MET A 218 -19.61 11.91 9.13
C MET A 218 -20.70 12.82 8.55
N GLU A 219 -20.94 13.99 9.16
CA GLU A 219 -21.88 14.98 8.63
C GLU A 219 -21.55 15.37 7.18
N LYS A 220 -20.28 15.66 6.90
CA LYS A 220 -19.81 16.01 5.55
C LYS A 220 -19.93 14.86 4.54
N ILE A 221 -19.60 13.63 4.96
CA ILE A 221 -19.78 12.43 4.13
C ILE A 221 -21.24 12.26 3.74
N PHE A 222 -22.16 12.34 4.71
CA PHE A 222 -23.58 12.20 4.44
C PHE A 222 -24.12 13.32 3.56
N ALA A 223 -23.73 14.58 3.79
CA ALA A 223 -24.13 15.70 2.94
C ALA A 223 -23.74 15.47 1.47
N ARG A 224 -22.53 14.94 1.24
CA ARG A 224 -22.07 14.63 -0.12
C ARG A 224 -22.82 13.46 -0.75
N ILE A 225 -23.13 12.41 0.02
CA ILE A 225 -23.92 11.26 -0.44
C ILE A 225 -25.35 11.68 -0.78
N ALA A 226 -26.01 12.49 0.05
CA ALA A 226 -27.37 12.99 -0.22
C ALA A 226 -27.41 13.77 -1.53
N SER A 227 -26.44 14.69 -1.73
CA SER A 227 -26.30 15.45 -2.97
C SER A 227 -26.09 14.55 -4.19
N LEU A 228 -25.33 13.45 -4.05
CA LEU A 228 -25.10 12.46 -5.11
C LEU A 228 -26.36 11.69 -5.51
N LEU A 229 -27.24 11.39 -4.56
CA LEU A 229 -28.48 10.64 -4.78
C LEU A 229 -29.60 11.51 -5.39
N GLY A 230 -29.36 12.80 -5.60
CA GLY A 230 -30.34 13.71 -6.19
C GLY A 230 -31.48 14.08 -5.25
N GLU A 231 -31.34 13.76 -3.97
CA GLU A 231 -32.26 14.19 -2.94
C GLU A 231 -31.79 15.58 -2.47
N GLY A 232 -32.55 16.63 -2.77
CA GLY A 232 -32.22 17.99 -2.32
C GLY A 232 -32.13 18.06 -0.79
N GLU A 233 -31.44 19.06 -0.25
CA GLU A 233 -31.37 19.33 1.21
C GLU A 233 -32.74 19.41 1.90
N ASP A 234 -33.81 19.68 1.13
CA ASP A 234 -35.20 19.75 1.57
C ASP A 234 -36.04 18.47 1.31
N ASP A 235 -35.45 17.35 0.84
CA ASP A 235 -36.19 16.10 0.63
C ASP A 235 -36.50 15.40 1.97
N PRO A 236 -37.79 15.25 2.35
CA PRO A 236 -38.19 14.57 3.59
C PRO A 236 -37.77 13.10 3.65
N VAL A 237 -37.56 12.44 2.49
CA VAL A 237 -37.11 11.05 2.38
C VAL A 237 -35.63 10.97 2.70
N ALA A 238 -34.81 11.85 2.13
CA ALA A 238 -33.38 11.97 2.44
C ALA A 238 -33.15 12.24 3.91
N ARG A 239 -33.94 13.17 4.47
CA ARG A 239 -33.85 13.55 5.88
C ARG A 239 -34.25 12.41 6.82
N ARG A 240 -35.24 11.59 6.44
CA ARG A 240 -35.58 10.36 7.18
C ARG A 240 -34.54 9.27 7.02
N GLN A 241 -33.99 9.07 5.82
CA GLN A 241 -32.87 8.13 5.62
C GLN A 241 -31.64 8.59 6.41
N TRP A 242 -31.40 9.90 6.51
CA TRP A 242 -30.38 10.52 7.34
C TRP A 242 -30.62 10.30 8.83
N GLU A 243 -31.84 10.52 9.32
CA GLU A 243 -32.21 10.22 10.72
C GLU A 243 -32.11 8.73 11.02
N ASP A 244 -32.53 7.85 10.10
CA ASP A 244 -32.45 6.40 10.23
C ASP A 244 -31.00 5.89 10.23
N LEU A 245 -30.18 6.30 9.25
CA LEU A 245 -28.75 5.97 9.19
C LEU A 245 -27.99 6.50 10.41
N ARG A 246 -28.27 7.74 10.83
CA ARG A 246 -27.70 8.33 12.04
C ARG A 246 -28.13 7.57 13.29
N SER A 247 -29.39 7.14 13.39
CA SER A 247 -29.90 6.37 14.54
C SER A 247 -29.33 4.95 14.62
N ARG A 248 -29.12 4.30 13.47
CA ARG A 248 -28.51 2.96 13.38
C ARG A 248 -27.02 2.96 13.68
N TRP A 249 -26.37 4.12 13.58
CA TRP A 249 -24.93 4.29 13.79
C TRP A 249 -24.58 4.78 15.21
N ASP A 250 -25.49 4.62 16.19
CA ASP A 250 -25.25 5.00 17.60
C ASP A 250 -23.80 4.65 18.03
N PRO A 251 -22.98 5.66 18.38
CA PRO A 251 -21.59 5.51 18.78
C PRO A 251 -21.32 4.47 19.87
N GLN A 252 -22.32 4.13 20.68
CA GLN A 252 -22.18 3.20 21.79
C GLN A 252 -22.24 1.72 21.37
N VAL A 253 -22.74 1.40 20.18
CA VAL A 253 -23.00 0.02 19.75
C VAL A 253 -21.89 -0.55 18.86
N ALA A 254 -21.11 0.30 18.16
CA ALA A 254 -20.12 -0.13 17.18
C ALA A 254 -18.79 -0.67 17.77
N HIS A 255 -18.50 -0.43 19.06
CA HIS A 255 -17.20 -0.75 19.68
C HIS A 255 -17.00 -2.23 20.12
N LYS A 256 -17.89 -3.17 19.75
CA LYS A 256 -17.69 -4.61 20.04
C LYS A 256 -16.92 -5.37 18.96
N LYS A 257 -15.78 -4.83 18.51
CA LYS A 257 -14.75 -5.65 17.86
C LYS A 257 -13.41 -5.41 18.53
N THR A 258 -13.10 -6.29 19.47
CA THR A 258 -11.76 -6.49 20.02
C THR A 258 -10.76 -6.66 18.87
N PRO A 259 -9.57 -6.03 18.90
CA PRO A 259 -8.54 -6.29 17.91
C PRO A 259 -8.10 -7.76 18.00
N PRO A 260 -7.79 -8.42 16.87
CA PRO A 260 -7.27 -9.78 16.90
C PRO A 260 -5.94 -9.76 17.66
N THR A 261 -5.90 -10.48 18.79
CA THR A 261 -4.65 -10.79 19.48
C THR A 261 -3.81 -11.66 18.56
N LEU A 262 -2.66 -11.15 18.12
CA LEU A 262 -1.57 -11.96 17.61
C LEU A 262 -1.02 -12.78 18.78
N SER A 263 -1.54 -13.98 19.01
CA SER A 263 -0.91 -14.98 19.86
C SER A 263 -0.58 -16.20 19.01
N GLY A 264 0.73 -16.40 18.86
CA GLY A 264 1.38 -17.39 18.02
C GLY A 264 0.90 -18.81 18.27
N ASP A 265 0.76 -19.50 17.15
CA ASP A 265 0.89 -20.95 17.10
C ASP A 265 2.36 -21.29 17.40
N GLY A 266 2.58 -22.17 18.37
CA GLY A 266 3.89 -22.50 18.90
C GLY A 266 3.81 -23.82 19.63
N GLY A 267 3.63 -24.89 18.87
CA GLY A 267 3.63 -26.25 19.38
C GLY A 267 4.93 -26.63 20.09
N ALA A 268 4.79 -27.33 21.22
CA ALA A 268 5.81 -28.20 21.77
C ALA A 268 5.12 -29.37 22.50
N ALA A 269 5.25 -30.58 21.94
CA ALA A 269 5.02 -31.86 22.62
C ALA A 269 6.28 -32.30 23.39
N PRO A 270 6.31 -33.49 24.03
CA PRO A 270 5.47 -33.99 25.11
C PRO A 270 6.29 -34.20 26.41
N GLY A 271 5.57 -34.40 27.53
CA GLY A 271 6.12 -34.49 28.88
C GLY A 271 7.10 -35.65 29.12
N ARG A 272 8.14 -35.37 29.91
CA ARG A 272 9.10 -36.33 30.45
C ARG A 272 8.70 -36.75 31.87
N HIS A 273 8.88 -38.05 32.14
CA HIS A 273 8.89 -38.71 33.45
C HIS A 273 9.83 -38.08 34.49
N ALA A 274 9.41 -38.10 35.76
CA ALA A 274 10.17 -38.39 36.99
C ALA A 274 9.25 -38.12 38.21
N THR A 275 8.72 -39.15 38.88
CA THR A 275 9.16 -39.64 40.22
C THR A 275 9.13 -38.59 41.34
N ASP A 276 8.27 -38.73 42.36
CA ASP A 276 8.71 -39.16 43.71
C ASP A 276 7.56 -39.41 44.73
N GLN A 277 7.71 -40.53 45.48
CA GLN A 277 7.36 -40.90 46.88
C GLN A 277 6.16 -40.23 47.62
N SER A 278 5.11 -40.97 48.04
CA SER A 278 4.95 -41.80 49.28
C SER A 278 4.60 -40.98 50.54
N PRO A 279 3.94 -41.56 51.59
CA PRO A 279 3.63 -42.96 51.86
C PRO A 279 2.14 -43.37 51.71
#